data_AF-A0A9D1RTL0-F1
#
_entry.id   AF-A0A9D1RTL0-F1
#
_cell.length_a   1.000
_cell.length_b   1.000
_cell.length_c   1.000
_cell.angle_alpha   90.00
_cell.angle_beta   90.00
_cell.angle_gamma   90.00
#
_symmetry.space_group_name_H-M   'P 1'
#
loop_
_entity.id
_entity.type
_entity.pdbx_description
1 polymer ?
#
loop_
_entity_poly.entity_id
_entity_poly.type
_entity_poly.pdbx_seq_one_letter_code
_entity_poly.pdbx_strand_id
1 'polypeptide(L)'
;DGHFAAAGEAAIKEVETRMRELFKEGKPNSPIPKDAAGLIGALLSDNGFYQFCDTSEISGANFRKGVKSIFEGAFMAYRNPSMHANLNCSQREAFERIVQASQMMGILTSGEVRI
;
A
#
# COMPACT_ATOMS: atom_id res chain seq x y z
N ASP A 1 -24.69 -4.56 -8.21
CA ASP A 1 -24.92 -3.29 -7.48
C ASP A 1 -24.18 -2.06 -8.01
N GLY A 2 -23.44 -2.09 -9.13
CA GLY A 2 -22.96 -0.85 -9.79
C GLY A 2 -21.98 0.05 -8.99
N HIS A 3 -21.73 -0.24 -7.72
CA HIS A 3 -20.83 0.50 -6.82
C HIS A 3 -19.34 0.20 -7.05
N PHE A 4 -18.93 0.10 -8.31
CA PHE A 4 -17.57 -0.30 -8.69
C PHE A 4 -16.51 0.70 -8.21
N ALA A 5 -16.80 2.00 -8.31
CA ALA A 5 -15.90 3.05 -7.81
C ALA A 5 -15.67 2.95 -6.30
N ALA A 6 -16.74 2.75 -5.53
CA ALA A 6 -16.67 2.64 -4.07
C ALA A 6 -15.91 1.39 -3.62
N ALA A 7 -16.10 0.25 -4.31
CA ALA A 7 -15.38 -0.98 -4.00
C ALA A 7 -13.87 -0.83 -4.24
N GLY A 8 -13.46 -0.24 -5.36
CA GLY A 8 -12.04 0.02 -5.65
C GLY A 8 -11.41 1.02 -4.67
N GLU A 9 -12.16 2.05 -4.27
CA GLU A 9 -11.70 3.00 -3.24
C GLU A 9 -11.53 2.35 -1.87
N ALA A 10 -12.52 1.56 -1.43
CA ALA A 10 -12.46 0.87 -0.15
C ALA A 10 -11.23 -0.04 -0.06
N ALA A 11 -10.93 -0.79 -1.12
CA ALA A 11 -9.77 -1.68 -1.16
C ALA A 11 -8.43 -0.95 -1.02
N ILE A 12 -8.24 0.19 -1.69
CA ILE A 12 -7.01 0.99 -1.55
C ILE A 12 -6.91 1.66 -0.17
N LYS A 13 -8.03 2.15 0.38
CA LYS A 13 -8.07 2.70 1.75
C LYS A 13 -7.74 1.65 2.80
N GLU A 14 -8.12 0.39 2.58
CA GLU A 14 -7.78 -0.71 3.48
C GLU A 14 -6.26 -0.96 3.51
N VAL A 15 -5.59 -0.93 2.34
CA VAL A 15 -4.13 -1.01 2.25
C VAL A 15 -3.47 0.13 3.03
N GLU A 16 -3.94 1.38 2.86
CA GLU A 16 -3.42 2.52 3.62
C GLU A 16 -3.64 2.36 5.12
N THR A 17 -4.81 1.88 5.52
CA THR A 17 -5.16 1.61 6.92
C THR A 17 -4.19 0.60 7.53
N ARG A 18 -3.92 -0.51 6.82
CA ARG A 18 -2.96 -1.51 7.30
C ARG A 18 -1.54 -0.95 7.42
N MET A 19 -1.09 -0.11 6.48
CA MET A 19 0.20 0.58 6.62
C MET A 19 0.23 1.48 7.87
N ARG A 20 -0.87 2.19 8.19
CA ARG A 20 -0.95 3.02 9.40
C ARG A 20 -0.91 2.20 10.68
N GLU A 21 -1.52 1.02 10.69
CA GLU A 21 -1.45 0.07 11.82
C GLU A 21 -0.02 -0.42 12.05
N LEU A 22 0.63 -0.94 11.00
CA LEU A 22 2.04 -1.37 11.05
C LEU A 22 2.97 -0.24 11.51
N PHE A 23 2.71 0.99 11.07
CA PHE A 23 3.48 2.15 11.53
C PHE A 23 3.31 2.37 13.04
N LYS A 24 2.08 2.32 13.56
CA LYS A 24 1.81 2.45 15.00
C LYS A 24 2.42 1.31 15.81
N GLU A 25 2.42 0.08 15.27
CA GLU A 25 3.06 -1.07 15.91
C GLU A 25 4.58 -0.84 16.09
N GLY A 26 5.27 -0.32 15.07
CA GLY A 26 6.72 -0.09 15.12
C GLY A 26 7.17 1.20 15.79
N LYS A 27 6.34 2.24 15.73
CA LYS A 27 6.64 3.58 16.24
C LYS A 27 5.43 4.15 17.01
N PRO A 28 5.04 3.54 18.14
CA PRO A 28 3.79 3.88 18.84
C PRO A 28 3.72 5.32 19.35
N ASN A 29 4.88 5.93 19.63
CA ASN A 29 5.00 7.28 20.15
C ASN A 29 5.33 8.33 19.08
N SER A 30 5.47 7.93 17.81
CA SER A 30 5.81 8.85 16.73
C SER A 30 4.55 9.35 16.02
N PRO A 31 4.55 10.60 15.52
CA PRO A 31 3.46 11.09 14.70
C PRO A 31 3.37 10.26 13.42
N ILE A 32 2.16 9.79 13.10
CA ILE A 32 1.91 9.00 11.90
C ILE A 32 2.05 9.91 10.67
N PRO A 33 2.75 9.48 9.61
CA PRO A 33 2.82 10.21 8.35
C PRO A 33 1.42 10.56 7.83
N LYS A 34 1.29 11.77 7.29
CA LYS A 34 -0.01 12.27 6.82
C LYS A 34 -0.44 11.63 5.50
N ASP A 35 0.53 11.27 4.66
CA ASP A 35 0.31 10.72 3.33
C ASP A 35 0.83 9.28 3.19
N ALA A 36 0.39 8.62 2.11
CA ALA A 36 0.83 7.27 1.77
C ALA A 36 2.34 7.21 1.46
N ALA A 37 2.91 8.24 0.83
CA ALA A 37 4.33 8.29 0.51
C ALA A 37 5.22 8.20 1.77
N GLY A 38 4.86 8.94 2.84
CA GLY A 38 5.56 8.86 4.11
C GLY A 38 5.42 7.50 4.80
N LEU A 39 4.24 6.88 4.73
CA LEU A 39 4.03 5.51 5.25
C LEU A 39 4.87 4.49 4.49
N ILE A 40 4.86 4.55 3.16
CA ILE A 40 5.63 3.66 2.29
C ILE A 40 7.14 3.82 2.54
N GLY A 41 7.63 5.06 2.66
CA GLY A 41 9.03 5.32 2.98
C GLY A 41 9.44 4.77 4.33
N ALA A 42 8.59 4.91 5.35
CA ALA A 42 8.86 4.42 6.69
C ALA A 42 8.86 2.87 6.78
N LEU A 43 7.96 2.21 6.05
CA LEU A 43 7.77 0.76 6.13
C LEU A 43 8.64 -0.01 5.14
N LEU A 44 8.66 0.40 3.87
CA LEU A 44 9.09 -0.43 2.74
C LEU A 44 10.41 0.03 2.10
N SER A 45 11.03 1.11 2.58
CA SER A 45 12.36 1.52 2.10
C SER A 45 13.44 0.50 2.43
N ASP A 46 14.63 0.68 1.85
CA ASP A 46 15.81 -0.15 2.13
C ASP A 46 16.10 -0.28 3.63
N ASN A 47 15.81 0.78 4.40
CA ASN A 47 15.94 0.84 5.87
C ASN A 47 14.57 0.91 6.58
N GLY A 48 13.50 0.52 5.89
CA GLY A 48 12.15 0.51 6.42
C GLY A 48 12.03 -0.54 7.53
N PHE A 49 11.20 -0.25 8.53
CA PHE A 49 11.08 -1.10 9.72
C PHE A 49 10.10 -2.26 9.55
N TYR A 50 9.53 -2.47 8.35
CA TYR A 50 8.70 -3.63 8.06
C TYR A 50 9.47 -4.66 7.23
N GLN A 51 9.63 -5.86 7.79
CA GLN A 51 10.34 -6.97 7.18
C GLN A 51 9.36 -7.96 6.55
N PHE A 52 9.31 -7.99 5.22
CA PHE A 52 8.45 -8.90 4.45
C PHE A 52 9.23 -9.85 3.51
N CYS A 53 10.54 -9.65 3.38
CA CYS A 53 11.42 -10.52 2.60
C CYS A 53 12.83 -10.49 3.18
N ASP A 54 13.63 -11.53 2.96
CA ASP A 54 15.07 -11.47 3.25
C ASP A 54 15.75 -10.49 2.27
N THR A 55 16.73 -9.73 2.76
CA THR A 55 17.54 -8.80 1.97
C THR A 55 19.04 -9.00 2.18
N SER A 56 19.44 -10.17 2.69
CA SER A 56 20.84 -10.59 2.81
C SER A 56 21.55 -10.68 1.44
N GLU A 57 20.79 -10.99 0.39
CA GLU A 57 21.25 -11.04 -0.99
C GLU A 57 20.68 -9.91 -1.86
N ILE A 58 21.39 -9.63 -2.96
CA ILE A 58 20.99 -8.60 -3.95
C ILE A 58 19.59 -8.89 -4.52
N SER A 59 19.22 -10.16 -4.70
CA SER A 59 17.90 -10.55 -5.21
C SER A 59 16.77 -10.06 -4.29
N GLY A 60 16.90 -10.32 -2.99
CA GLY A 60 15.97 -9.89 -1.96
C GLY A 60 15.94 -8.37 -1.79
N ALA A 61 17.11 -7.72 -1.80
CA ALA A 61 17.21 -6.26 -1.74
C ALA A 61 16.49 -5.59 -2.93
N ASN A 62 16.67 -6.14 -4.15
CA ASN A 62 15.99 -5.65 -5.34
C ASN A 62 14.48 -5.93 -5.30
N PHE A 63 14.06 -7.07 -4.76
CA PHE A 63 12.64 -7.36 -4.55
C PHE A 63 11.99 -6.32 -3.62
N ARG A 64 12.60 -6.00 -2.49
CA ARG A 64 12.12 -4.94 -1.58
C ARG A 64 11.97 -3.60 -2.30
N LYS A 65 12.99 -3.19 -3.05
CA LYS A 65 12.96 -1.95 -3.86
C LYS A 65 11.82 -1.97 -4.87
N GLY A 66 11.61 -3.09 -5.55
CA GLY A 66 10.52 -3.27 -6.50
C GLY A 66 9.15 -3.13 -5.84
N VAL A 67 8.96 -3.78 -4.69
CA VAL A 67 7.72 -3.67 -3.89
C VAL A 67 7.45 -2.23 -3.48
N LYS A 68 8.45 -1.51 -2.97
CA LYS A 68 8.32 -0.08 -2.66
C LYS A 68 7.85 0.73 -3.88
N SER A 69 8.52 0.57 -5.02
CA SER A 69 8.17 1.28 -6.27
C SER A 69 6.75 0.96 -6.75
N ILE A 70 6.29 -0.29 -6.58
CA ILE A 70 4.90 -0.68 -6.90
C ILE A 70 3.92 0.06 -5.98
N PHE A 71 4.19 0.13 -4.68
CA PHE A 71 3.34 0.85 -3.74
C PHE A 71 3.29 2.35 -4.03
N GLU A 72 4.44 2.99 -4.26
CA GLU A 72 4.51 4.40 -4.62
C GLU A 72 3.74 4.66 -5.93
N GLY A 73 3.99 3.84 -6.96
CA GLY A 73 3.31 3.95 -8.24
C GLY A 73 1.79 3.76 -8.13
N ALA A 74 1.33 2.78 -7.36
CA ALA A 74 -0.10 2.52 -7.17
C ALA A 74 -0.79 3.70 -6.48
N PHE A 75 -0.23 4.22 -5.39
CA PHE A 75 -0.81 5.36 -4.67
C PHE A 75 -0.69 6.68 -5.44
N MET A 76 0.37 6.90 -6.22
CA MET A 76 0.53 8.08 -7.06
C MET A 76 -0.42 8.08 -8.27
N ALA A 77 -0.64 6.90 -8.89
CA ALA A 77 -1.53 6.75 -10.02
C ALA A 77 -3.02 6.66 -9.61
N TYR A 78 -3.30 6.47 -8.31
CA TYR A 78 -4.66 6.35 -7.81
C TYR A 78 -5.40 7.69 -7.95
N ARG A 79 -6.29 7.75 -8.93
CA ARG A 79 -7.29 8.80 -9.07
C ARG A 79 -8.58 8.30 -8.44
N ASN A 80 -8.97 8.87 -7.30
CA ASN A 80 -10.20 8.50 -6.62
C ASN A 80 -11.44 8.92 -7.43
N PRO A 81 -12.19 7.98 -8.05
CA PRO A 81 -13.33 8.36 -8.89
C PRO A 81 -14.49 8.96 -8.08
N SER A 82 -14.61 8.64 -6.79
CA SER A 82 -15.66 9.19 -5.92
C SER A 82 -15.41 10.64 -5.52
N MET A 83 -14.13 11.06 -5.46
CA MET A 83 -13.72 12.44 -5.18
C MET A 83 -13.51 13.26 -6.47
N HIS A 84 -13.21 12.59 -7.58
CA HIS A 84 -13.03 13.21 -8.88
C HIS A 84 -14.28 12.95 -9.72
N ALA A 85 -15.32 13.76 -9.52
CA ALA A 85 -16.68 13.66 -10.07
C ALA A 85 -16.81 13.46 -11.61
N ASN A 86 -15.71 13.44 -12.35
CA ASN A 86 -15.63 13.25 -13.80
C ASN A 86 -15.06 11.88 -14.22
N LEU A 87 -14.82 10.95 -13.30
CA LEU A 87 -14.27 9.62 -13.61
C LEU A 87 -15.33 8.54 -13.41
N ASN A 88 -15.77 7.94 -14.51
CA ASN A 88 -16.52 6.69 -14.47
C ASN A 88 -15.57 5.54 -14.13
N CYS A 89 -15.99 4.64 -13.25
CA CYS A 89 -15.25 3.41 -12.96
C CYS A 89 -16.02 2.23 -13.55
N SER A 90 -15.44 1.59 -14.56
CA SER A 90 -15.96 0.33 -15.07
C SER A 90 -15.82 -0.80 -14.04
N GLN A 91 -16.61 -1.86 -14.21
CA GLN A 91 -16.49 -3.09 -13.42
C GLN A 91 -15.07 -3.68 -13.51
N ARG A 92 -14.47 -3.63 -14.70
CA ARG A 92 -13.12 -4.15 -14.95
C ARG A 92 -12.07 -3.38 -14.16
N GLU A 93 -12.11 -2.05 -14.21
CA GLU A 93 -11.16 -1.20 -13.47
C GLU A 93 -11.30 -1.37 -11.96
N ALA A 94 -12.53 -1.54 -11.45
CA ALA A 94 -12.73 -1.83 -10.04
C ALA A 94 -12.14 -3.20 -9.65
N PHE A 95 -12.37 -4.22 -10.48
CA PHE A 95 -11.79 -5.54 -10.26
C PHE A 95 -10.25 -5.50 -10.27
N GLU A 96 -9.64 -4.87 -11.26
CA GLU A 96 -8.18 -4.73 -11.37
C GLU A 96 -7.59 -4.01 -10.14
N ARG A 97 -8.28 -2.98 -9.64
CA ARG A 97 -7.89 -2.28 -8.40
C ARG A 97 -7.99 -3.17 -7.17
N ILE A 98 -9.05 -3.96 -7.05
CA ILE A 98 -9.22 -4.90 -5.93
C ILE A 98 -8.12 -5.96 -5.96
N VAL A 99 -7.78 -6.48 -7.14
CA VAL A 99 -6.68 -7.45 -7.30
C VAL A 99 -5.35 -6.80 -6.91
N GLN A 100 -5.08 -5.58 -7.35
CA GLN A 100 -3.87 -4.85 -6.97
C GLN A 100 -3.80 -4.62 -5.45
N ALA A 101 -4.88 -4.14 -4.84
CA ALA A 101 -4.97 -3.96 -3.38
C ALA A 101 -4.76 -5.28 -2.64
N SER A 102 -5.31 -6.39 -3.15
CA SER A 102 -5.12 -7.73 -2.58
C SER A 102 -3.66 -8.17 -2.61
N GLN A 103 -2.94 -7.91 -3.71
CA GLN A 103 -1.50 -8.21 -3.80
C GLN A 103 -0.69 -7.38 -2.80
N MET A 104 -1.02 -6.09 -2.66
CA MET A 104 -0.39 -5.20 -1.69
C MET A 104 -0.66 -5.65 -0.25
N MET A 105 -1.90 -6.02 0.07
CA MET A 105 -2.27 -6.58 1.37
C MET A 105 -1.49 -7.86 1.67
N GLY A 106 -1.32 -8.75 0.70
CA GLY A 106 -0.51 -9.97 0.87
C GLY A 106 0.88 -9.67 1.41
N ILE A 107 1.56 -8.64 0.90
CA ILE A 107 2.86 -8.18 1.41
C ILE A 107 2.74 -7.61 2.84
N LEU A 108 1.72 -6.80 3.12
CA LEU A 108 1.50 -6.20 4.45
C LEU A 108 1.02 -7.19 5.52
N THR A 109 0.74 -8.44 5.15
CA THR A 109 0.38 -9.54 6.06
C THR A 109 1.41 -10.66 6.12
N SER A 110 2.40 -10.68 5.23
CA SER A 110 3.40 -11.76 5.17
C SER A 110 4.65 -11.51 6.03
N GLY A 111 4.73 -10.36 6.67
CA GLY A 111 5.92 -9.87 7.35
C GLY A 111 5.65 -9.41 8.78
N GLU A 112 6.69 -8.83 9.39
CA GLU A 112 6.67 -8.37 10.77
C GLU A 112 7.33 -6.99 10.89
N VAL A 113 6.97 -6.27 11.95
CA VAL A 113 7.63 -5.02 12.30
C VAL A 113 8.89 -5.30 13.12
N ARG A 114 10.03 -4.72 12.71
CA ARG A 114 11.31 -4.80 13.42
C ARG A 114 11.62 -3.45 14.07
N ILE A 115 11.67 -3.43 15.40
CA ILE A 115 11.82 -2.22 16.23
C ILE A 115 13.29 -1.97 16.54
#